data_AF-A0A7D9HB68-F1
#
_entry.id   AF-A0A7D9HB68-F1
#
_cell.length_a   1.000
_cell.length_b   1.000
_cell.length_c   1.000
_cell.angle_alpha   90.00
_cell.angle_beta   90.00
_cell.angle_gamma   90.00
#
_symmetry.space_group_name_H-M   'P 1'
#
loop_
_entity.id
_entity.type
_entity.pdbx_description
1 polymer ?
#
loop_
_entity_poly.entity_id
_entity_poly.type
_entity_poly.pdbx_seq_one_letter_code
_entity_poly.pdbx_strand_id
1 'polypeptide(L)'
;MLIPLVFPERVVEMKESIDKTGAGTAKDIICSLKDNEIDLDMLSFQTYDFTASLSGRLNGAEKVLQDILKRPIPYIPCQGHRSNKFNDHCYIHVRWTGRYLCVLQSYEQIPGAIDAAISRDNMEGKIRTEAPGIKTKLLSFDFVFVLMFMRLVMKKTKIVTKQLQEEQLNILDMLNLIDCTIQNLKSIPSDTSAMDAELDAIVEVGNKVNIDAIGQYQLHHRPRRPPRRIAEDPEASTHMSFKEFYRKEMCAVLNSLITEYDDNMKGNEYLVKWKGWSLESSTWEPEDNLTPDLLRNYEEPAVVTDERLQVASLQFTCAITSALRSRRSAPVYASIDLDVWRYVVYMKGVTSEHRGHHLYQKNDFIKLKYLPDYWWYHVDIDGNGISVDFPLKAKPILSWSPKNFVKTNGGMVAGKRFPIEKVCLTVIRKSCTAEQI
;
A
#
# COMPACT_ATOMS: atom_id res chain seq x y z
N MET A 1 28.31 -18.60 31.84
CA MET A 1 27.83 -17.45 32.63
C MET A 1 27.69 -16.29 31.66
N LEU A 2 26.50 -16.10 31.07
CA LEU A 2 26.24 -14.97 30.16
C LEU A 2 25.94 -13.76 31.05
N ILE A 3 26.84 -12.79 31.04
CA ILE A 3 26.60 -11.50 31.69
C ILE A 3 25.53 -10.79 30.86
N PRO A 4 24.37 -10.43 31.43
CA PRO A 4 23.39 -9.64 30.69
C PRO A 4 24.02 -8.29 30.37
N LEU A 5 24.18 -8.00 29.06
CA LEU A 5 24.53 -6.68 28.57
C LEU A 5 23.33 -5.76 28.83
N VAL A 6 23.39 -5.02 29.94
CA VAL A 6 22.47 -3.92 30.21
C VAL A 6 23.03 -2.70 29.47
N PHE A 7 22.30 -2.21 28.46
CA PHE A 7 22.63 -0.97 27.78
C PHE A 7 22.02 0.19 28.56
N PRO A 8 22.81 1.07 29.21
CA PRO A 8 22.27 2.23 29.90
C PRO A 8 21.78 3.27 28.88
N GLU A 9 20.50 3.64 28.96
CA GLU A 9 19.98 4.80 28.23
C GLU A 9 20.30 6.08 29.01
N ARG A 10 20.78 7.12 28.32
CA ARG A 10 21.06 8.43 28.90
C ARG A 10 20.59 9.53 27.96
N VAL A 11 19.68 10.37 28.43
CA VAL A 11 19.34 11.63 27.74
C VAL A 11 20.57 12.54 27.78
N VAL A 12 21.07 12.90 26.59
CA VAL A 12 22.26 13.77 26.45
C VAL A 12 21.86 15.23 26.60
N GLU A 13 20.86 15.68 25.84
CA GLU A 13 20.43 17.07 25.82
C GLU A 13 18.99 17.20 25.30
N MET A 14 18.25 18.20 25.77
CA MET A 14 17.03 18.69 25.12
C MET A 14 17.28 20.09 24.60
N LYS A 15 17.14 20.28 23.29
CA LYS A 15 17.50 21.53 22.61
C LYS A 15 16.32 22.05 21.79
N GLU A 16 16.09 23.35 21.85
CA GLU A 16 15.16 24.03 20.96
C GLU A 16 15.83 24.28 19.60
N SER A 17 15.28 23.70 18.53
CA SER A 17 15.83 23.84 17.18
C SER A 17 15.02 24.85 16.35
N ILE A 18 15.72 25.88 15.88
CA ILE A 18 15.17 26.95 15.03
C ILE A 18 15.15 26.50 13.56
N ASP A 19 16.22 25.82 13.11
CA ASP A 19 16.35 25.30 11.74
C ASP A 19 15.99 23.80 11.69
N LYS A 20 14.73 23.52 11.35
CA LYS A 20 14.19 22.16 11.26
C LYS A 20 14.51 21.45 9.92
N THR A 21 15.43 21.98 9.12
CA THR A 21 15.93 21.27 7.94
C THR A 21 16.84 20.10 8.36
N GLY A 22 17.11 19.18 7.44
CA GLY A 22 18.05 18.09 7.71
C GLY A 22 19.47 18.59 8.03
N ALA A 23 19.89 19.68 7.38
CA ALA A 23 21.18 20.30 7.66
C ALA A 23 21.23 20.99 9.03
N GLY A 24 20.18 21.72 9.40
CA GLY A 24 20.05 22.32 10.73
C GLY A 24 20.07 21.26 11.83
N THR A 25 19.26 20.22 11.66
CA THR A 25 19.16 19.13 12.65
C THR A 25 20.47 18.36 12.79
N ALA A 26 21.16 18.03 11.69
CA ALA A 26 22.45 17.35 11.74
C ALA A 26 23.53 18.19 12.46
N LYS A 27 23.55 19.51 12.24
CA LYS A 27 24.45 20.42 12.95
C LYS A 27 24.13 20.47 14.45
N ASP A 28 22.86 20.56 14.80
CA ASP A 28 22.42 20.56 16.20
C ASP A 28 22.88 19.28 16.92
N ILE A 29 22.71 18.10 16.30
CA ILE A 29 23.18 16.82 16.84
C ILE A 29 24.71 16.84 17.07
N ILE A 30 25.48 17.29 16.08
CA ILE A 30 26.95 17.33 16.19
C ILE A 30 27.40 18.30 17.28
N CYS A 31 26.77 19.47 17.38
CA CYS A 31 27.03 20.43 18.46
C CYS A 31 26.73 19.81 19.83
N SER A 32 25.54 19.25 20.01
CA SER A 32 25.13 18.58 21.25
C SER A 32 26.11 17.49 21.68
N LEU A 33 26.59 16.67 20.75
CA LEU A 33 27.56 15.61 21.06
C LEU A 33 28.92 16.21 21.47
N LYS A 34 29.40 17.23 20.76
CA LYS A 34 30.67 17.91 21.09
C LYS A 34 30.61 18.63 22.44
N ASP A 35 29.52 19.35 22.69
CA ASP A 35 29.30 20.13 23.92
C ASP A 35 29.22 19.21 25.15
N ASN A 36 28.83 17.96 24.96
CA ASN A 36 28.81 16.91 26.00
C ASN A 36 30.03 15.98 25.97
N GLU A 37 31.10 16.35 25.26
CA GLU A 37 32.36 15.60 25.17
C GLU A 37 32.18 14.14 24.68
N ILE A 38 31.17 13.88 23.85
CA ILE A 38 30.92 12.57 23.24
C ILE A 38 31.69 12.49 21.92
N ASP A 39 32.58 11.51 21.83
CA ASP A 39 33.36 11.26 20.62
C ASP A 39 32.44 10.90 19.43
N LEU A 40 32.56 11.67 18.35
CA LEU A 40 31.79 11.49 17.13
C LEU A 40 32.17 10.20 16.40
N ASP A 41 33.36 9.64 16.63
CA ASP A 41 33.77 8.38 16.02
C ASP A 41 33.06 7.17 16.65
N MET A 42 32.52 7.33 17.86
CA MET A 42 31.75 6.28 18.55
C MET A 42 30.29 6.17 18.06
N LEU A 43 29.82 7.12 17.24
CA LEU A 43 28.45 7.14 16.76
C LEU A 43 28.18 5.94 15.81
N SER A 44 27.42 4.96 16.28
CA SER A 44 27.31 3.67 15.59
C SER A 44 26.16 3.63 14.58
N PHE A 45 25.02 4.24 14.92
CA PHE A 45 23.83 4.33 14.08
C PHE A 45 22.98 5.52 14.54
N GLN A 46 21.99 5.86 13.73
CA GLN A 46 21.04 6.94 14.01
C GLN A 46 19.60 6.42 13.92
N THR A 47 18.71 6.86 14.82
CA THR A 47 17.31 6.40 14.85
C THR A 47 16.33 7.52 15.16
N TYR A 48 15.43 7.81 14.22
CA TYR A 48 14.42 8.88 14.31
C TYR A 48 13.16 8.51 13.51
N ASP A 49 12.21 9.45 13.40
CA ASP A 49 11.00 9.29 12.59
C ASP A 49 11.22 9.52 11.07
N PHE A 50 10.20 9.20 10.26
CA PHE A 50 10.23 9.31 8.79
C PHE A 50 9.89 10.71 8.26
N THR A 51 10.13 11.76 9.04
CA THR A 51 9.97 13.10 8.49
C THR A 51 11.04 13.33 7.41
N ALA A 52 10.65 13.97 6.30
CA ALA A 52 11.57 14.16 5.16
C ALA A 52 12.83 14.96 5.53
N SER A 53 12.73 15.82 6.55
CA SER A 53 13.86 16.54 7.15
C SER A 53 14.86 15.63 7.85
N LEU A 54 14.44 14.48 8.38
CA LEU A 54 15.33 13.53 9.07
C LEU A 54 15.77 12.41 8.13
N SER A 55 14.83 11.69 7.52
CA SER A 55 15.07 10.45 6.75
C SER A 55 15.27 10.67 5.24
N GLY A 56 15.45 11.91 4.80
CA GLY A 56 15.61 12.22 3.38
C GLY A 56 16.94 11.71 2.82
N ARG A 57 16.90 10.89 1.76
CA ARG A 57 18.10 10.30 1.12
C ARG A 57 19.08 11.33 0.52
N LEU A 58 18.61 12.54 0.22
CA LEU A 58 19.42 13.62 -0.39
C LEU A 58 19.78 14.72 0.61
N ASN A 59 18.78 15.26 1.32
CA ASN A 59 18.92 16.44 2.19
C ASN A 59 18.42 16.20 3.62
N GLY A 60 18.12 14.96 3.99
CA GLY A 60 17.73 14.60 5.35
C GLY A 60 18.91 14.64 6.30
N ALA A 61 18.63 14.79 7.60
CA ALA A 61 19.64 14.72 8.64
C ALA A 61 20.49 13.44 8.52
N GLU A 62 19.86 12.31 8.13
CA GLU A 62 20.54 11.05 7.84
C GLU A 62 21.73 11.23 6.88
N LYS A 63 21.48 11.83 5.73
CA LYS A 63 22.47 11.98 4.66
C LYS A 63 23.50 13.05 5.03
N VAL A 64 23.04 14.16 5.58
CA VAL A 64 23.90 15.29 5.94
C VAL A 64 24.88 14.90 7.05
N LEU A 65 24.46 14.13 8.06
CA LEU A 65 25.34 13.68 9.15
C LEU A 65 26.47 12.78 8.61
N GLN A 66 26.14 11.87 7.70
CA GLN A 66 27.11 11.00 7.03
C GLN A 66 28.09 11.78 6.15
N ASP A 67 27.62 12.80 5.44
CA ASP A 67 28.47 13.64 4.59
C ASP A 67 29.44 14.50 5.42
N ILE A 68 28.99 15.00 6.58
CA ILE A 68 29.85 15.77 7.51
C ILE A 68 30.92 14.86 8.13
N LEU A 69 30.53 13.68 8.61
CA LEU A 69 31.43 12.73 9.28
C LEU A 69 32.24 11.86 8.31
N LYS A 70 31.95 11.94 7.00
CA LYS A 70 32.61 11.20 5.91
C LYS A 70 32.69 9.69 6.15
N ARG A 71 31.70 9.12 6.84
CA ARG A 71 31.61 7.69 7.12
C ARG A 71 30.16 7.22 7.10
N PRO A 72 29.90 5.94 6.74
CA PRO A 72 28.56 5.40 6.75
C PRO A 72 28.06 5.28 8.20
N ILE A 73 26.89 5.86 8.45
CA ILE A 73 26.20 5.79 9.74
C ILE A 73 24.78 5.33 9.42
N PRO A 74 24.48 4.04 9.62
CA PRO A 74 23.19 3.46 9.27
C PRO A 74 22.05 4.22 9.97
N TYR A 75 21.05 4.61 9.19
CA TYR A 75 19.78 5.08 9.73
C TYR A 75 18.83 3.92 9.92
N ILE A 76 18.44 3.71 11.18
CA ILE A 76 17.45 2.72 11.58
C ILE A 76 16.18 3.49 11.90
N PRO A 77 15.13 3.37 11.09
CA PRO A 77 13.90 4.10 11.36
C PRO A 77 13.21 3.64 12.65
N CYS A 78 12.58 4.59 13.33
CA CYS A 78 11.80 4.32 14.54
C CYS A 78 10.62 3.39 14.26
N GLN A 79 10.64 2.19 14.85
CA GLN A 79 9.58 1.19 14.70
C GLN A 79 8.28 1.59 15.41
N GLY A 80 8.37 2.33 16.52
CA GLY A 80 7.19 2.89 17.20
C GLY A 80 6.43 3.87 16.31
N HIS A 81 7.15 4.78 15.64
CA HIS A 81 6.55 5.71 14.69
C HIS A 81 6.05 4.99 13.42
N ARG A 82 6.79 3.98 12.93
CA ARG A 82 6.36 3.14 11.80
C ARG A 82 5.04 2.44 12.12
N SER A 83 4.91 1.82 13.29
CA SER A 83 3.70 1.12 13.73
C SER A 83 2.50 2.07 13.87
N ASN A 84 2.71 3.28 14.39
CA ASN A 84 1.66 4.30 14.47
C ASN A 84 1.23 4.83 13.09
N LYS A 85 2.17 5.21 12.23
CA LYS A 85 1.86 5.59 10.84
C LYS A 85 1.22 4.44 10.06
N PHE A 86 1.59 3.20 10.35
CA PHE A 86 1.01 2.02 9.73
C PHE A 86 -0.45 1.87 10.13
N ASN A 87 -0.73 1.94 11.44
CA ASN A 87 -2.10 1.92 11.96
C ASN A 87 -2.86 3.02 11.22
N ASP A 88 -2.32 4.24 11.16
CA ASP A 88 -2.93 5.33 10.41
C ASP A 88 -3.14 5.00 8.91
N HIS A 89 -2.12 4.58 8.16
CA HIS A 89 -2.22 4.32 6.72
C HIS A 89 -3.17 3.17 6.35
N CYS A 90 -3.23 2.10 7.15
CA CYS A 90 -4.23 1.04 6.96
C CYS A 90 -5.66 1.59 7.08
N TYR A 91 -5.88 2.63 7.89
CA TYR A 91 -7.17 3.31 7.99
C TYR A 91 -7.33 4.49 7.01
N ILE A 92 -6.30 4.89 6.24
CA ILE A 92 -6.41 5.90 5.16
C ILE A 92 -7.19 5.37 3.97
N HIS A 93 -7.25 4.05 3.76
CA HIS A 93 -8.27 3.45 2.87
C HIS A 93 -9.71 3.68 3.36
N VAL A 94 -9.90 4.13 4.60
CA VAL A 94 -11.17 4.53 5.22
C VAL A 94 -11.27 6.02 5.58
N ARG A 95 -10.20 6.83 5.39
CA ARG A 95 -10.10 8.29 5.69
C ARG A 95 -10.29 8.72 7.16
N TRP A 96 -9.84 7.98 8.16
CA TRP A 96 -9.87 8.45 9.56
C TRP A 96 -8.57 8.15 10.29
N THR A 97 -7.71 9.16 10.45
CA THR A 97 -6.48 9.04 11.25
C THR A 97 -6.26 10.29 12.07
N GLY A 98 -5.99 10.11 13.36
CA GLY A 98 -5.98 11.16 14.38
C GLY A 98 -7.35 11.48 15.03
N ARG A 99 -8.47 11.36 14.30
CA ARG A 99 -9.80 11.75 14.82
C ARG A 99 -10.67 10.58 15.32
N TYR A 100 -10.28 9.33 15.10
CA TYR A 100 -11.14 8.18 15.45
C TYR A 100 -11.43 8.12 16.96
N LEU A 101 -10.44 8.37 17.82
CA LEU A 101 -10.63 8.40 19.27
C LEU A 101 -11.60 9.51 19.68
N CYS A 102 -11.43 10.70 19.11
CA CYS A 102 -12.32 11.84 19.36
C CYS A 102 -13.76 11.51 18.95
N VAL A 103 -13.93 10.85 17.80
CA VAL A 103 -15.23 10.46 17.26
C VAL A 103 -15.85 9.36 18.11
N LEU A 104 -15.07 8.35 18.50
CA LEU A 104 -15.52 7.27 19.37
C LEU A 104 -15.95 7.79 20.75
N GLN A 105 -15.15 8.66 21.37
CA GLN A 105 -15.43 9.24 22.70
C GLN A 105 -16.65 10.16 22.69
N SER A 106 -16.89 10.85 21.57
CA SER A 106 -17.97 11.83 21.44
C SER A 106 -19.15 11.29 20.62
N TYR A 107 -19.15 10.01 20.24
CA TYR A 107 -20.05 9.46 19.22
C TYR A 107 -21.51 9.71 19.55
N GLU A 108 -21.90 9.49 20.81
CA GLU A 108 -23.27 9.70 21.30
C GLU A 108 -23.71 11.17 21.22
N GLN A 109 -22.75 12.11 21.34
CA GLN A 109 -23.02 13.54 21.40
C GLN A 109 -23.02 14.20 20.01
N ILE A 110 -22.33 13.61 19.03
CA ILE A 110 -22.17 14.19 17.68
C ILE A 110 -23.53 14.38 16.97
N PRO A 111 -24.46 13.41 16.92
CA PRO A 111 -25.77 13.60 16.28
C PRO A 111 -26.56 14.75 16.89
N GLY A 112 -26.55 14.88 18.23
CA GLY A 112 -27.23 15.97 18.94
C GLY A 112 -26.57 17.33 18.67
N ALA A 113 -25.24 17.38 18.58
CA ALA A 113 -24.52 18.59 18.21
C ALA A 113 -24.84 19.02 16.76
N ILE A 114 -25.00 18.07 15.84
CA ILE A 114 -25.41 18.35 14.46
C ILE A 114 -26.83 18.93 14.42
N ASP A 115 -27.78 18.35 15.17
CA ASP A 115 -29.16 18.86 15.25
C ASP A 115 -29.21 20.28 15.83
N ALA A 116 -28.46 20.52 16.90
CA ALA A 116 -28.33 21.85 17.51
C ALA A 116 -27.70 22.87 16.56
N ALA A 117 -26.75 22.44 15.73
CA ALA A 117 -26.10 23.31 14.74
C ALA A 117 -27.06 23.66 13.60
N ILE A 118 -27.82 22.68 13.06
CA ILE A 118 -28.82 22.89 12.01
C ILE A 118 -29.93 23.86 12.45
N SER A 119 -30.28 23.85 13.74
CA SER A 119 -31.37 24.67 14.29
C SER A 119 -31.00 26.14 14.54
N ARG A 120 -29.77 26.58 14.23
CA ARG A 120 -29.35 27.98 14.43
C ARG A 120 -29.77 28.86 13.25
N ASP A 121 -30.42 30.00 13.55
CA ASP A 121 -30.96 30.93 12.56
C ASP A 121 -29.92 31.53 11.58
N ASN A 122 -28.65 31.58 11.99
CA ASN A 122 -27.57 32.24 11.24
C ASN A 122 -26.57 31.27 10.58
N MET A 123 -27.00 30.04 10.25
CA MET A 123 -26.13 29.04 9.65
C MET A 123 -26.05 29.16 8.11
N GLU A 124 -24.84 29.05 7.58
CA GLU A 124 -24.51 29.01 6.15
C GLU A 124 -25.32 27.94 5.40
N GLY A 125 -25.89 28.30 4.24
CA GLY A 125 -26.81 27.43 3.49
C GLY A 125 -26.22 26.08 3.09
N LYS A 126 -24.91 26.03 2.80
CA LYS A 126 -24.19 24.79 2.48
C LYS A 126 -24.16 23.80 3.64
N ILE A 127 -23.91 24.29 4.86
CA ILE A 127 -23.85 23.45 6.07
C ILE A 127 -25.24 22.88 6.36
N ARG A 128 -26.30 23.69 6.18
CA ARG A 128 -27.69 23.28 6.36
C ARG A 128 -28.10 22.13 5.44
N THR A 129 -27.55 22.07 4.23
CA THR A 129 -27.83 20.98 3.27
C THR A 129 -26.98 19.73 3.48
N GLU A 130 -25.73 19.88 3.92
CA GLU A 130 -24.80 18.74 4.06
C GLU A 130 -24.93 18.02 5.41
N ALA A 131 -25.21 18.76 6.48
CA ALA A 131 -25.24 18.24 7.85
C ALA A 131 -26.25 17.08 8.07
N PRO A 132 -27.48 17.10 7.52
CA PRO A 132 -28.38 15.95 7.61
C PRO A 132 -27.80 14.70 6.94
N GLY A 133 -27.17 14.84 5.78
CA GLY A 133 -26.54 13.72 5.07
C GLY A 133 -25.36 13.12 5.84
N ILE A 134 -24.59 13.96 6.54
CA ILE A 134 -23.53 13.50 7.45
C ILE A 134 -24.14 12.74 8.63
N LYS A 135 -25.20 13.26 9.26
CA LYS A 135 -25.91 12.58 10.35
C LYS A 135 -26.43 11.21 9.93
N THR A 136 -27.06 11.11 8.77
CA THR A 136 -27.55 9.82 8.23
C THR A 136 -26.42 8.81 8.05
N LYS A 137 -25.25 9.25 7.55
CA LYS A 137 -24.08 8.38 7.41
C LYS A 137 -23.48 7.98 8.75
N LEU A 138 -23.44 8.88 9.74
CA LEU A 138 -22.96 8.56 11.08
C LEU A 138 -23.85 7.52 11.76
N LEU A 139 -25.18 7.64 11.59
CA LEU A 139 -26.17 6.72 12.13
C LEU A 139 -26.41 5.47 11.25
N SER A 140 -25.51 5.18 10.31
CA SER A 140 -25.56 3.92 9.57
C SER A 140 -24.89 2.81 10.36
N PHE A 141 -25.41 1.59 10.24
CA PHE A 141 -24.78 0.43 10.87
C PHE A 141 -23.38 0.19 10.30
N ASP A 142 -23.17 0.37 9.00
CA ASP A 142 -21.84 0.28 8.37
C ASP A 142 -20.80 1.17 9.07
N PHE A 143 -21.19 2.39 9.44
CA PHE A 143 -20.30 3.33 10.12
C PHE A 143 -19.97 2.86 11.54
N VAL A 144 -20.99 2.44 12.31
CA VAL A 144 -20.79 1.90 13.66
C VAL A 144 -19.95 0.63 13.64
N PHE A 145 -20.21 -0.27 12.69
CA PHE A 145 -19.44 -1.48 12.48
C PHE A 145 -17.96 -1.16 12.24
N VAL A 146 -17.65 -0.26 11.29
CA VAL A 146 -16.28 0.16 11.02
C VAL A 146 -15.63 0.78 12.26
N LEU A 147 -16.34 1.68 12.96
CA LEU A 147 -15.82 2.36 14.15
C LEU A 147 -15.48 1.38 15.29
N MET A 148 -16.37 0.43 15.55
CA MET A 148 -16.21 -0.56 16.61
C MET A 148 -15.17 -1.63 16.25
N PHE A 149 -15.14 -2.04 14.98
CA PHE A 149 -14.13 -2.95 14.48
C PHE A 149 -12.73 -2.33 14.53
N MET A 150 -12.59 -1.06 14.15
CA MET A 150 -11.35 -0.30 14.32
C MET A 150 -10.90 -0.29 15.79
N ARG A 151 -11.82 -0.08 16.74
CA ARG A 151 -11.50 -0.12 18.18
C ARG A 151 -10.91 -1.48 18.59
N LEU A 152 -11.46 -2.58 18.09
CA LEU A 152 -10.98 -3.94 18.37
C LEU A 152 -9.55 -4.14 17.84
N VAL A 153 -9.31 -3.81 16.57
CA VAL A 153 -7.99 -3.92 15.93
C VAL A 153 -6.97 -3.05 16.66
N MET A 154 -7.30 -1.78 16.92
CA MET A 154 -6.42 -0.85 17.62
C MET A 154 -6.08 -1.30 19.04
N LYS A 155 -7.01 -1.94 19.75
CA LYS A 155 -6.73 -2.49 21.09
C LYS A 155 -5.67 -3.60 21.01
N LYS A 156 -5.72 -4.43 19.96
CA LYS A 156 -4.74 -5.50 19.72
C LYS A 156 -3.38 -4.95 19.29
N THR A 157 -3.35 -3.98 18.37
CA THR A 157 -2.10 -3.40 17.85
C THR A 157 -1.43 -2.44 18.84
N LYS A 158 -2.19 -1.77 19.71
CA LYS A 158 -1.65 -0.83 20.71
C LYS A 158 -0.72 -1.48 21.73
N ILE A 159 -0.98 -2.74 22.09
CA ILE A 159 -0.13 -3.51 23.01
C ILE A 159 1.30 -3.56 22.47
N VAL A 160 1.43 -3.82 21.18
CA VAL A 160 2.70 -3.89 20.45
C VAL A 160 3.38 -2.53 20.41
N THR A 161 2.64 -1.47 20.05
CA THR A 161 3.22 -0.12 20.02
C THR A 161 3.80 0.31 21.36
N LYS A 162 3.16 -0.11 22.47
CA LYS A 162 3.63 0.18 23.82
C LYS A 162 4.89 -0.64 24.16
N GLN A 163 4.87 -1.93 23.85
CA GLN A 163 6.00 -2.82 24.13
C GLN A 163 7.24 -2.49 23.28
N LEU A 164 7.06 -2.06 22.03
CA LEU A 164 8.13 -1.53 21.17
C LEU A 164 8.80 -0.26 21.71
N GLN A 165 8.21 0.39 22.71
CA GLN A 165 8.73 1.60 23.36
C GLN A 165 9.33 1.31 24.75
N GLU A 166 9.42 0.04 25.17
CA GLU A 166 10.00 -0.33 26.46
C GLU A 166 11.54 -0.29 26.40
N GLU A 167 12.15 0.34 27.41
CA GLU A 167 13.61 0.56 27.54
C GLU A 167 14.44 -0.74 27.53
N GLN A 168 13.84 -1.85 27.97
CA GLN A 168 14.53 -3.15 28.09
C GLN A 168 14.30 -4.09 26.89
N LEU A 169 13.60 -3.65 25.85
CA LEU A 169 13.29 -4.52 24.71
C LEU A 169 14.54 -4.74 23.84
N ASN A 170 15.03 -5.97 23.76
CA ASN A 170 16.07 -6.34 22.80
C ASN A 170 15.47 -6.65 21.42
N ILE A 171 16.31 -6.63 20.38
CA ILE A 171 15.89 -6.81 18.97
C ILE A 171 15.25 -8.20 18.73
N LEU A 172 15.71 -9.24 19.41
CA LEU A 172 15.15 -10.59 19.23
C LEU A 172 13.75 -10.69 19.83
N ASP A 173 13.54 -10.09 21.00
CA ASP A 173 12.23 -9.99 21.64
C ASP A 173 11.28 -9.10 20.82
N MET A 174 11.80 -8.06 20.17
CA MET A 174 11.05 -7.24 19.21
C MET A 174 10.54 -8.09 18.03
N LEU A 175 11.41 -8.89 17.40
CA LEU A 175 11.02 -9.75 16.28
C LEU A 175 9.99 -10.80 16.71
N ASN A 176 10.22 -11.44 17.85
CA ASN A 176 9.26 -12.39 18.43
C ASN A 176 7.91 -11.72 18.71
N LEU A 177 7.92 -10.48 19.21
CA LEU A 177 6.70 -9.72 19.49
C LEU A 177 5.94 -9.39 18.21
N ILE A 178 6.63 -8.97 17.16
CA ILE A 178 6.04 -8.72 15.84
C ILE A 178 5.44 -10.00 15.28
N ASP A 179 6.17 -11.12 15.31
CA ASP A 179 5.65 -12.41 14.83
C ASP A 179 4.45 -12.88 15.65
N CYS A 180 4.50 -12.77 16.99
CA CYS A 180 3.35 -13.06 17.85
C CYS A 180 2.13 -12.20 17.51
N THR A 181 2.34 -10.93 17.18
CA THR A 181 1.28 -10.01 16.76
C THR A 181 0.66 -10.45 15.44
N ILE A 182 1.51 -10.77 14.46
CA ILE A 182 1.06 -11.24 13.15
C ILE A 182 0.25 -12.54 13.32
N GLN A 183 0.69 -13.46 14.17
CA GLN A 183 -0.06 -14.68 14.48
C GLN A 183 -1.40 -14.39 15.18
N ASN A 184 -1.41 -13.44 16.13
CA ASN A 184 -2.64 -13.01 16.81
C ASN A 184 -3.63 -12.33 15.85
N LEU A 185 -3.15 -11.60 14.84
CA LEU A 185 -4.02 -11.02 13.82
C LEU A 185 -4.53 -12.11 12.84
N LYS A 186 -3.68 -13.09 12.50
CA LYS A 186 -4.02 -14.24 11.65
C LYS A 186 -5.02 -15.21 12.31
N SER A 187 -5.08 -15.26 13.64
CA SER A 187 -6.04 -16.12 14.35
C SER A 187 -7.47 -15.56 14.35
N ILE A 188 -7.65 -14.23 14.23
CA ILE A 188 -8.97 -13.60 14.24
C ILE A 188 -9.87 -14.11 13.09
N PRO A 189 -9.43 -14.15 11.82
CA PRO A 189 -10.24 -14.71 10.72
C PRO A 189 -10.55 -16.21 10.84
N SER A 190 -9.76 -16.95 11.63
CA SER A 190 -9.93 -18.40 11.77
C SER A 190 -10.99 -18.80 12.79
N ASP A 191 -11.37 -17.89 13.70
CA ASP A 191 -12.38 -18.12 14.73
C ASP A 191 -13.71 -17.45 14.35
N THR A 192 -14.52 -18.16 13.58
CA THR A 192 -15.83 -17.66 13.13
C THR A 192 -16.78 -17.35 14.29
N SER A 193 -16.66 -18.06 15.40
CA SER A 193 -17.50 -17.87 16.59
C SER A 193 -17.16 -16.57 17.32
N ALA A 194 -15.86 -16.27 17.47
CA ALA A 194 -15.42 -15.00 18.04
C ALA A 194 -15.81 -13.81 17.16
N MET A 195 -15.71 -13.93 15.84
CA MET A 195 -16.18 -12.88 14.92
C MET A 195 -17.68 -12.63 15.04
N ASP A 196 -18.48 -13.70 15.17
CA ASP A 196 -19.93 -13.57 15.33
C ASP A 196 -20.30 -12.94 16.68
N ALA A 197 -19.58 -13.27 17.76
CA ALA A 197 -19.77 -12.65 19.07
C ALA A 197 -19.45 -11.15 19.07
N GLU A 198 -18.38 -10.75 18.37
CA GLU A 198 -18.04 -9.33 18.18
C GLU A 198 -19.10 -8.61 17.34
N LEU A 199 -19.61 -9.24 16.27
CA LEU A 199 -20.71 -8.67 15.49
C LEU A 199 -21.97 -8.48 16.32
N ASP A 200 -22.33 -9.45 17.17
CA ASP A 200 -23.48 -9.34 18.06
C ASP A 200 -23.31 -8.20 19.07
N ALA A 201 -22.10 -8.00 19.60
CA ALA A 201 -21.78 -6.86 20.46
C ALA A 201 -21.88 -5.50 19.72
N ILE A 202 -21.47 -5.44 18.45
CA ILE A 202 -21.61 -4.24 17.60
C ILE A 202 -23.09 -3.93 17.34
N VAL A 203 -23.91 -4.96 17.08
CA VAL A 203 -25.37 -4.82 16.92
C VAL A 203 -25.99 -4.27 18.20
N GLU A 204 -25.58 -4.76 19.37
CA GLU A 204 -26.07 -4.23 20.66
C GLU A 204 -25.73 -2.74 20.84
N VAL A 205 -24.53 -2.32 20.43
CA VAL A 205 -24.13 -0.89 20.44
C VAL A 205 -24.97 -0.08 19.45
N GLY A 206 -25.24 -0.60 18.25
CA GLY A 206 -26.14 0.03 17.28
C GLY A 206 -27.54 0.24 17.85
N ASN A 207 -28.09 -0.79 18.52
CA ASN A 207 -29.41 -0.73 19.15
C ASN A 207 -29.49 0.38 20.22
N LYS A 208 -28.42 0.60 21.01
CA LYS A 208 -28.35 1.69 22.01
C LYS A 208 -28.46 3.08 21.39
N VAL A 209 -28.08 3.23 20.11
CA VAL A 209 -28.15 4.48 19.35
C VAL A 209 -29.34 4.48 18.36
N ASN A 210 -30.30 3.57 18.54
CA ASN A 210 -31.50 3.41 17.71
C ASN A 210 -31.21 3.08 16.23
N ILE A 211 -30.18 2.28 15.96
CA ILE A 211 -29.82 1.82 14.62
C ILE A 211 -30.32 0.39 14.42
N ASP A 212 -31.23 0.20 13.46
CA ASP A 212 -31.67 -1.13 13.02
C ASP A 212 -30.65 -1.74 12.05
N ALA A 213 -29.72 -2.53 12.59
CA ALA A 213 -28.67 -3.18 11.83
C ALA A 213 -29.20 -4.13 10.74
N ILE A 214 -30.21 -4.93 11.08
CA ILE A 214 -30.74 -5.97 10.20
C ILE A 214 -31.58 -5.33 9.10
N GLY A 215 -32.45 -4.36 9.45
CA GLY A 215 -33.26 -3.65 8.47
C GLY A 215 -32.41 -2.85 7.48
N GLN A 216 -31.38 -2.13 7.95
CA GLN A 216 -30.46 -1.42 7.06
C GLN A 216 -29.72 -2.39 6.12
N TYR A 217 -29.23 -3.53 6.63
CA TYR A 217 -28.60 -4.54 5.79
C TYR A 217 -29.52 -5.02 4.67
N GLN A 218 -30.76 -5.40 5.01
CA GLN A 218 -31.75 -5.87 4.04
C GLN A 218 -32.12 -4.82 2.99
N LEU A 219 -32.15 -3.54 3.38
CA LEU A 219 -32.41 -2.43 2.45
C LEU A 219 -31.27 -2.25 1.43
N HIS A 220 -30.01 -2.37 1.86
CA HIS A 220 -28.84 -2.13 1.02
C HIS A 220 -28.37 -3.37 0.24
N HIS A 221 -28.64 -4.58 0.73
CA HIS A 221 -28.14 -5.85 0.18
C HIS A 221 -29.23 -6.67 -0.51
N ARG A 222 -30.10 -5.99 -1.27
CA ARG A 222 -31.18 -6.66 -2.02
C ARG A 222 -30.59 -7.61 -3.07
N PRO A 223 -31.06 -8.87 -3.15
CA PRO A 223 -30.58 -9.82 -4.15
C PRO A 223 -30.79 -9.28 -5.56
N ARG A 224 -29.73 -9.31 -6.38
CA ARG A 224 -29.87 -9.06 -7.82
C ARG A 224 -30.51 -10.29 -8.45
N ARG A 225 -31.79 -10.18 -8.79
CA ARG A 225 -32.46 -11.23 -9.55
C ARG A 225 -31.82 -11.33 -10.93
N PRO A 226 -31.38 -12.52 -11.38
CA PRO A 226 -30.90 -12.69 -12.72
C PRO A 226 -32.01 -12.32 -13.73
N PRO A 227 -31.66 -11.84 -14.94
CA PRO A 227 -32.65 -11.60 -15.98
C PRO A 227 -33.42 -12.89 -16.26
N ARG A 228 -34.77 -12.82 -16.34
CA ARG A 228 -35.66 -13.97 -16.57
C ARG A 228 -35.32 -14.84 -17.79
N ARG A 229 -34.47 -14.36 -18.70
CA ARG A 229 -34.00 -15.10 -19.88
C ARG A 229 -32.87 -16.10 -19.58
N ILE A 230 -32.24 -16.04 -18.40
CA ILE A 230 -30.99 -16.77 -18.08
C ILE A 230 -31.20 -17.79 -16.95
N ALA A 231 -32.20 -17.62 -16.08
CA ALA A 231 -32.47 -18.53 -14.97
C ALA A 231 -33.93 -19.01 -15.01
N GLU A 232 -34.13 -20.33 -15.03
CA GLU A 232 -35.45 -20.99 -14.95
C GLU A 232 -36.08 -20.81 -13.55
N ASP A 233 -35.26 -20.60 -12.53
CA ASP A 233 -35.68 -20.28 -11.16
C ASP A 233 -35.13 -18.90 -10.71
N PRO A 234 -35.99 -17.86 -10.62
CA PRO A 234 -35.62 -16.53 -10.12
C PRO A 234 -35.21 -16.50 -8.64
N GLU A 235 -35.53 -17.55 -7.86
CA GLU A 235 -35.22 -17.67 -6.43
C GLU A 235 -33.87 -18.35 -6.16
N ALA A 236 -33.22 -18.93 -7.18
CA ALA A 236 -31.91 -19.59 -7.07
C ALA A 236 -30.72 -18.64 -6.81
N SER A 237 -30.96 -17.35 -6.59
CA SER A 237 -29.92 -16.39 -6.22
C SER A 237 -29.42 -16.69 -4.81
N THR A 238 -28.14 -17.03 -4.66
CA THR A 238 -27.52 -17.23 -3.35
C THR A 238 -27.54 -15.92 -2.54
N HIS A 239 -28.18 -15.95 -1.37
CA HIS A 239 -28.23 -14.84 -0.43
C HIS A 239 -27.07 -14.94 0.56
N MET A 240 -26.29 -13.89 0.69
CA MET A 240 -25.28 -13.78 1.75
C MET A 240 -25.98 -13.34 3.03
N SER A 241 -25.82 -14.08 4.12
CA SER A 241 -26.36 -13.66 5.41
C SER A 241 -25.64 -12.42 5.94
N PHE A 242 -26.30 -11.69 6.84
CA PHE A 242 -25.73 -10.53 7.54
C PHE A 242 -24.35 -10.84 8.14
N LYS A 243 -24.24 -11.94 8.90
CA LYS A 243 -22.98 -12.34 9.54
C LYS A 243 -21.90 -12.71 8.52
N GLU A 244 -22.25 -13.42 7.45
CA GLU A 244 -21.28 -13.78 6.39
C GLU A 244 -20.73 -12.55 5.67
N PHE A 245 -21.58 -11.55 5.38
CA PHE A 245 -21.16 -10.31 4.74
C PHE A 245 -20.14 -9.56 5.61
N TYR A 246 -20.48 -9.24 6.86
CA TYR A 246 -19.55 -8.50 7.72
C TYR A 246 -18.31 -9.30 8.08
N ARG A 247 -18.41 -10.62 8.23
CA ARG A 247 -17.23 -11.48 8.40
C ARG A 247 -16.27 -11.35 7.23
N LYS A 248 -16.78 -11.36 6.00
CA LYS A 248 -15.96 -11.18 4.80
C LYS A 248 -15.28 -9.81 4.78
N GLU A 249 -15.99 -8.75 5.17
CA GLU A 249 -15.41 -7.40 5.27
C GLU A 249 -14.35 -7.30 6.37
N MET A 250 -14.60 -7.86 7.56
CA MET A 250 -13.60 -7.97 8.64
C MET A 250 -12.34 -8.70 8.14
N CYS A 251 -12.51 -9.83 7.46
CA CYS A 251 -11.39 -10.59 6.89
C CYS A 251 -10.61 -9.79 5.85
N ALA A 252 -11.29 -9.03 4.98
CA ALA A 252 -10.63 -8.20 3.97
C ALA A 252 -9.75 -7.11 4.61
N VAL A 253 -10.26 -6.45 5.65
CA VAL A 253 -9.52 -5.43 6.40
C VAL A 253 -8.34 -6.06 7.15
N LEU A 254 -8.55 -7.19 7.85
CA LEU A 254 -7.48 -7.89 8.57
C LEU A 254 -6.39 -8.39 7.63
N ASN A 255 -6.75 -8.96 6.48
CA ASN A 255 -5.76 -9.40 5.49
C ASN A 255 -4.93 -8.23 4.98
N SER A 256 -5.54 -7.07 4.73
CA SER A 256 -4.81 -5.87 4.31
C SER A 256 -3.85 -5.38 5.40
N LEU A 257 -4.30 -5.40 6.66
CA LEU A 257 -3.47 -5.08 7.83
C LEU A 257 -2.31 -6.07 8.00
N ILE A 258 -2.57 -7.37 7.87
CA ILE A 258 -1.56 -8.43 7.99
C ILE A 258 -0.50 -8.27 6.91
N THR A 259 -0.91 -8.10 5.65
CA THR A 259 0.02 -7.90 4.53
C THR A 259 0.88 -6.68 4.77
N GLU A 260 0.30 -5.54 5.13
CA GLU A 260 1.10 -4.33 5.34
C GLU A 260 1.99 -4.43 6.60
N TYR A 261 1.64 -5.25 7.62
CA TYR A 261 2.54 -5.55 8.77
C TYR A 261 3.71 -6.43 8.34
N ASP A 262 3.44 -7.48 7.55
CA ASP A 262 4.47 -8.42 7.05
C ASP A 262 5.44 -7.68 6.12
N ASP A 263 4.92 -6.91 5.15
CA ASP A 263 5.70 -6.20 4.12
C ASP A 263 6.55 -5.04 4.67
N ASN A 264 6.15 -4.40 5.78
CA ASN A 264 6.81 -3.17 6.26
C ASN A 264 7.58 -3.33 7.59
N MET A 265 7.31 -4.36 8.39
CA MET A 265 8.04 -4.61 9.65
C MET A 265 9.16 -5.64 9.50
N LYS A 266 9.01 -6.58 8.56
CA LYS A 266 10.14 -7.38 8.06
C LYS A 266 10.84 -6.52 7.00
N GLY A 267 12.16 -6.60 6.90
CA GLY A 267 12.92 -5.81 5.92
C GLY A 267 12.40 -6.00 4.49
N ASN A 268 12.83 -5.16 3.54
CA ASN A 268 12.37 -5.30 2.16
C ASN A 268 12.63 -6.73 1.67
N GLU A 269 11.60 -7.39 1.14
CA GLU A 269 11.77 -8.68 0.47
C GLU A 269 11.83 -8.48 -1.04
N TYR A 270 12.66 -9.28 -1.69
CA TYR A 270 12.84 -9.25 -3.13
C TYR A 270 12.55 -10.63 -3.70
N LEU A 271 11.76 -10.70 -4.77
CA LEU A 271 11.55 -11.94 -5.50
C LEU A 271 12.78 -12.24 -6.37
N VAL A 272 13.56 -13.24 -5.99
CA VAL A 272 14.81 -13.61 -6.66
C VAL A 272 14.57 -14.69 -7.71
N LYS A 273 14.98 -14.41 -8.95
CA LYS A 273 15.11 -15.40 -10.01
C LYS A 273 16.50 -16.04 -9.95
N TRP A 274 16.56 -17.33 -9.62
CA TRP A 274 17.81 -18.07 -9.52
C TRP A 274 18.39 -18.44 -10.89
N LYS A 275 19.69 -18.14 -11.11
CA LYS A 275 20.38 -18.49 -12.36
C LYS A 275 20.43 -20.01 -12.53
N GLY A 276 20.01 -20.50 -13.71
CA GLY A 276 19.98 -21.93 -14.02
C GLY A 276 18.73 -22.67 -13.51
N TRP A 277 17.82 -21.98 -12.83
CA TRP A 277 16.55 -22.54 -12.34
C TRP A 277 15.36 -21.96 -13.10
N SER A 278 14.22 -22.67 -13.05
CA SER A 278 12.98 -22.21 -13.65
C SER A 278 12.35 -21.08 -12.81
N LEU A 279 11.41 -20.34 -13.40
CA LEU A 279 10.67 -19.28 -12.70
C LEU A 279 9.86 -19.82 -11.51
N GLU A 280 9.47 -21.10 -11.53
CA GLU A 280 8.78 -21.77 -10.42
C GLU A 280 9.65 -21.94 -9.17
N SER A 281 10.97 -21.84 -9.32
CA SER A 281 11.92 -21.88 -8.21
C SER A 281 12.19 -20.50 -7.61
N SER A 282 11.56 -19.44 -8.11
CA SER A 282 11.76 -18.09 -7.56
C SER A 282 11.24 -18.01 -6.12
N THR A 283 12.03 -17.41 -5.24
CA THR A 283 11.72 -17.26 -3.81
C THR A 283 11.79 -15.80 -3.40
N TRP A 284 10.96 -15.43 -2.43
CA TRP A 284 11.11 -14.13 -1.75
C TRP A 284 12.27 -14.26 -0.78
N GLU A 285 13.26 -13.38 -0.92
CA GLU A 285 14.44 -13.32 -0.08
C GLU A 285 14.47 -11.96 0.63
N PRO A 286 14.75 -11.92 1.94
CA PRO A 286 14.97 -10.66 2.64
C PRO A 286 16.19 -9.92 2.07
N GLU A 287 16.21 -8.59 2.20
CA GLU A 287 17.29 -7.72 1.75
C GLU A 287 18.67 -8.19 2.24
N ASP A 288 18.76 -8.68 3.48
CA ASP A 288 19.98 -9.19 4.11
C ASP A 288 20.58 -10.42 3.39
N ASN A 289 19.76 -11.18 2.65
CA ASN A 289 20.21 -12.32 1.86
C ASN A 289 20.80 -11.90 0.51
N LEU A 290 20.67 -10.63 0.12
CA LEU A 290 21.11 -10.13 -1.18
C LEU A 290 22.46 -9.44 -1.11
N THR A 291 23.26 -9.60 -2.16
CA THR A 291 24.50 -8.84 -2.29
C THR A 291 24.19 -7.36 -2.60
N PRO A 292 25.02 -6.42 -2.12
CA PRO A 292 24.87 -5.00 -2.44
C PRO A 292 24.81 -4.72 -3.94
N ASP A 293 25.47 -5.55 -4.76
CA ASP A 293 25.47 -5.41 -6.22
C ASP A 293 24.10 -5.72 -6.83
N LEU A 294 23.38 -6.71 -6.29
CA LEU A 294 22.02 -7.03 -6.75
C LEU A 294 21.05 -5.89 -6.39
N LEU A 295 21.18 -5.33 -5.19
CA LEU A 295 20.38 -4.19 -4.74
C LEU A 295 20.66 -2.94 -5.59
N ARG A 296 21.94 -2.64 -5.84
CA ARG A 296 22.32 -1.54 -6.74
C ARG A 296 21.79 -1.74 -8.15
N ASN A 297 21.89 -2.94 -8.72
CA ASN A 297 21.35 -3.23 -10.05
C ASN A 297 19.81 -3.18 -10.09
N TYR A 298 19.14 -3.39 -8.95
CA TYR A 298 17.68 -3.29 -8.86
C TYR A 298 17.21 -1.82 -8.85
N GLU A 299 17.90 -0.96 -8.09
CA GLU A 299 17.61 0.49 -8.01
C GLU A 299 18.16 1.27 -9.22
N GLU A 300 19.36 0.92 -9.69
CA GLU A 300 20.04 1.47 -10.86
C GLU A 300 20.18 0.38 -11.94
N PRO A 301 19.17 0.21 -12.81
CA PRO A 301 19.10 -0.90 -13.75
C PRO A 301 20.26 -0.85 -14.75
N ALA A 302 21.03 -1.94 -14.77
CA ALA A 302 22.10 -2.17 -15.72
C ALA A 302 21.57 -2.23 -17.16
N VAL A 303 22.48 -2.09 -18.13
CA VAL A 303 22.15 -2.18 -19.56
C VAL A 303 21.59 -3.56 -19.87
N VAL A 304 20.36 -3.58 -20.40
CA VAL A 304 19.67 -4.80 -20.83
C VAL A 304 20.24 -5.27 -22.17
N THR A 305 20.27 -6.59 -22.39
CA THR A 305 20.70 -7.17 -23.67
C THR A 305 19.78 -6.77 -24.82
N ASP A 306 20.34 -6.59 -26.01
CA ASP A 306 19.60 -6.13 -27.18
C ASP A 306 18.44 -7.08 -27.56
N GLU A 307 18.62 -8.39 -27.42
CA GLU A 307 17.57 -9.40 -27.65
C GLU A 307 16.34 -9.14 -26.76
N ARG A 308 16.55 -8.86 -25.47
CA ARG A 308 15.46 -8.58 -24.53
C ARG A 308 14.78 -7.24 -24.84
N LEU A 309 15.53 -6.25 -25.30
CA LEU A 309 14.99 -4.97 -25.75
C LEU A 309 14.15 -5.12 -27.04
N GLN A 310 14.55 -5.98 -27.96
CA GLN A 310 13.76 -6.29 -29.16
C GLN A 310 12.43 -6.94 -28.78
N VAL A 311 12.45 -7.96 -27.91
CA VAL A 311 11.23 -8.62 -27.41
C VAL A 311 10.34 -7.61 -26.69
N ALA A 312 10.89 -6.79 -25.78
CA ALA A 312 10.12 -5.77 -25.07
C ALA A 312 9.51 -4.74 -26.03
N SER A 313 10.25 -4.27 -27.04
CA SER A 313 9.75 -3.31 -28.05
C SER A 313 8.61 -3.91 -28.87
N LEU A 314 8.72 -5.18 -29.26
CA LEU A 314 7.66 -5.90 -29.96
C LEU A 314 6.40 -6.04 -29.10
N GLN A 315 6.54 -6.53 -27.86
CA GLN A 315 5.42 -6.73 -26.94
C GLN A 315 4.72 -5.40 -26.61
N PHE A 316 5.50 -4.34 -26.41
CA PHE A 316 4.98 -3.00 -26.20
C PHE A 316 4.20 -2.49 -27.42
N THR A 317 4.78 -2.62 -28.62
CA THR A 317 4.13 -2.22 -29.88
C THR A 317 2.82 -2.98 -30.10
N CYS A 318 2.81 -4.30 -29.89
CA CYS A 318 1.60 -5.12 -30.00
C CYS A 318 0.50 -4.66 -29.03
N ALA A 319 0.87 -4.33 -27.79
CA ALA A 319 -0.09 -3.83 -26.81
C ALA A 319 -0.68 -2.46 -27.22
N ILE A 320 0.17 -1.50 -27.61
CA ILE A 320 -0.29 -0.16 -28.00
C ILE A 320 -1.15 -0.22 -29.26
N THR A 321 -0.70 -0.89 -30.32
CA THR A 321 -1.45 -1.00 -31.57
C THR A 321 -2.79 -1.71 -31.37
N SER A 322 -2.84 -2.73 -30.50
CA SER A 322 -4.10 -3.37 -30.09
C SER A 322 -5.05 -2.39 -29.37
N ALA A 323 -4.53 -1.54 -28.49
CA ALA A 323 -5.33 -0.51 -27.82
C ALA A 323 -5.87 0.55 -28.80
N LEU A 324 -5.06 0.98 -29.78
CA LEU A 324 -5.48 1.94 -30.80
C LEU A 324 -6.60 1.39 -31.69
N ARG A 325 -6.54 0.10 -32.04
CA ARG A 325 -7.53 -0.57 -32.89
C ARG A 325 -8.80 -1.03 -32.15
N SER A 326 -8.73 -1.17 -30.83
CA SER A 326 -9.86 -1.63 -30.01
C SER A 326 -10.98 -0.59 -29.96
N ARG A 327 -12.25 -1.02 -29.94
CA ARG A 327 -13.38 -0.10 -29.65
C ARG A 327 -13.55 0.18 -28.15
N ARG A 328 -12.91 -0.60 -27.28
CA ARG A 328 -13.03 -0.50 -25.82
C ARG A 328 -11.91 0.38 -25.26
N SER A 329 -12.21 1.16 -24.22
CA SER A 329 -11.22 1.99 -23.49
C SER A 329 -10.58 1.24 -22.30
N ALA A 330 -10.58 -0.08 -22.32
CA ALA A 330 -9.99 -0.89 -21.25
C ALA A 330 -8.46 -0.86 -21.33
N PRO A 331 -7.74 -0.97 -20.20
CA PRO A 331 -6.28 -1.12 -20.20
C PRO A 331 -5.84 -2.37 -20.96
N VAL A 332 -4.68 -2.28 -21.60
CA VAL A 332 -4.00 -3.40 -22.27
C VAL A 332 -2.77 -3.82 -21.48
N TYR A 333 -2.29 -5.04 -21.71
CA TYR A 333 -1.14 -5.58 -20.99
C TYR A 333 -0.04 -5.94 -21.99
N ALA A 334 1.17 -5.46 -21.73
CA ALA A 334 2.37 -5.88 -22.45
C ALA A 334 3.15 -6.86 -21.56
N SER A 335 3.49 -8.04 -22.10
CA SER A 335 4.34 -9.02 -21.43
C SER A 335 5.79 -8.56 -21.52
N ILE A 336 6.24 -7.80 -20.53
CA ILE A 336 7.59 -7.22 -20.46
C ILE A 336 8.13 -7.52 -19.06
N ASP A 337 9.34 -8.07 -19.02
CA ASP A 337 10.05 -8.30 -17.76
C ASP A 337 10.26 -6.96 -17.03
N LEU A 338 10.04 -6.93 -15.72
CA LEU A 338 9.98 -5.69 -14.94
C LEU A 338 11.35 -5.04 -14.74
N ASP A 339 12.44 -5.80 -14.86
CA ASP A 339 13.80 -5.27 -14.91
C ASP A 339 14.06 -4.53 -16.24
N VAL A 340 13.58 -5.06 -17.36
CA VAL A 340 13.63 -4.39 -18.67
C VAL A 340 12.79 -3.13 -18.66
N TRP A 341 11.57 -3.21 -18.13
CA TRP A 341 10.72 -2.03 -17.98
C TRP A 341 11.40 -0.96 -17.12
N ARG A 342 11.95 -1.34 -15.95
CA ARG A 342 12.70 -0.42 -15.08
C ARG A 342 13.87 0.23 -15.81
N TYR A 343 14.66 -0.52 -16.56
CA TYR A 343 15.73 0.03 -17.38
C TYR A 343 15.21 1.08 -18.37
N VAL A 344 14.13 0.77 -19.09
CA VAL A 344 13.54 1.63 -20.12
C VAL A 344 13.08 2.96 -19.53
N VAL A 345 12.35 2.94 -18.41
CA VAL A 345 11.76 4.13 -17.80
C VAL A 345 12.59 4.74 -16.66
N TYR A 346 13.83 4.28 -16.48
CA TYR A 346 14.68 4.74 -15.38
C TYR A 346 14.84 6.27 -15.39
N MET A 347 14.48 6.91 -14.26
CA MET A 347 14.46 8.37 -14.09
C MET A 347 13.54 9.11 -15.10
N LYS A 348 12.48 8.46 -15.59
CA LYS A 348 11.48 9.02 -16.50
C LYS A 348 10.06 8.95 -15.93
N GLY A 349 9.18 9.75 -16.49
CA GLY A 349 7.76 9.82 -16.13
C GLY A 349 7.47 10.57 -14.83
N VAL A 350 6.18 10.77 -14.56
CA VAL A 350 5.66 11.46 -13.38
C VAL A 350 4.67 10.55 -12.67
N THR A 351 4.74 10.49 -11.33
CA THR A 351 3.81 9.70 -10.53
C THR A 351 2.36 10.19 -10.72
N SER A 352 1.43 9.30 -11.01
CA SER A 352 0.00 9.65 -11.10
C SER A 352 -0.68 9.52 -9.75
N GLU A 353 -1.85 10.16 -9.58
CA GLU A 353 -2.68 10.04 -8.37
C GLU A 353 -3.09 8.59 -8.03
N HIS A 354 -3.11 7.70 -9.03
CA HIS A 354 -3.42 6.29 -8.82
C HIS A 354 -2.16 5.50 -8.40
N ARG A 355 -2.23 4.83 -7.23
CA ARG A 355 -1.12 4.06 -6.64
C ARG A 355 -0.45 3.10 -7.65
N GLY A 356 0.86 3.31 -7.83
CA GLY A 356 1.73 2.51 -8.69
C GLY A 356 1.64 2.83 -10.19
N HIS A 357 0.82 3.81 -10.60
CA HIS A 357 0.80 4.28 -11.98
C HIS A 357 1.71 5.48 -12.19
N HIS A 358 2.35 5.51 -13.35
CA HIS A 358 3.19 6.62 -13.82
C HIS A 358 2.70 7.09 -15.19
N LEU A 359 2.91 8.37 -15.46
CA LEU A 359 2.57 9.05 -16.71
C LEU A 359 3.85 9.30 -17.50
N TYR A 360 3.89 8.86 -18.76
CA TYR A 360 5.06 8.92 -19.61
C TYR A 360 4.78 9.68 -20.90
N GLN A 361 5.70 10.54 -21.30
CA GLN A 361 5.70 11.21 -22.59
C GLN A 361 6.27 10.29 -23.68
N LYS A 362 6.01 10.61 -24.95
CA LYS A 362 6.55 9.85 -26.10
C LYS A 362 8.07 9.65 -26.01
N ASN A 363 8.79 10.70 -25.61
CA ASN A 363 10.25 10.69 -25.51
C ASN A 363 10.80 9.87 -24.34
N ASP A 364 9.97 9.51 -23.36
CA ASP A 364 10.41 8.67 -22.22
C ASP A 364 10.73 7.24 -22.67
N PHE A 365 10.23 6.81 -23.83
CA PHE A 365 10.43 5.47 -24.39
C PHE A 365 11.67 5.34 -25.29
N ILE A 366 12.56 6.33 -25.32
CA ILE A 366 13.75 6.35 -26.20
C ILE A 366 14.67 5.13 -26.04
N LYS A 367 14.66 4.48 -24.86
CA LYS A 367 15.45 3.27 -24.61
C LYS A 367 14.88 2.00 -25.29
N LEU A 368 13.63 2.01 -25.73
CA LEU A 368 13.07 0.98 -26.60
C LEU A 368 13.51 1.24 -28.05
N LYS A 369 14.78 0.98 -28.34
CA LYS A 369 15.45 1.31 -29.61
C LYS A 369 14.81 0.66 -30.85
N TYR A 370 14.02 -0.40 -30.65
CA TYR A 370 13.46 -1.23 -31.70
C TYR A 370 11.96 -0.99 -31.91
N LEU A 371 11.43 0.14 -31.42
CA LEU A 371 10.07 0.54 -31.74
C LEU A 371 9.96 0.93 -33.22
N PRO A 372 8.99 0.40 -33.97
CA PRO A 372 8.74 0.86 -35.32
C PRO A 372 8.16 2.28 -35.30
N ASP A 373 8.35 3.07 -36.36
CA ASP A 373 7.90 4.48 -36.40
C ASP A 373 6.40 4.65 -36.08
N TYR A 374 5.60 3.68 -36.48
CA TYR A 374 4.16 3.62 -36.27
C TYR A 374 3.70 3.10 -34.90
N TRP A 375 4.60 2.87 -33.94
CA TRP A 375 4.22 2.22 -32.66
C TRP A 375 3.13 2.98 -31.88
N TRP A 376 3.01 4.30 -32.09
CA TRP A 376 2.13 5.20 -31.33
C TRP A 376 0.92 5.72 -32.14
N TYR A 377 0.75 5.29 -33.38
CA TYR A 377 -0.39 5.67 -34.21
C TYR A 377 -0.85 4.54 -35.14
N HIS A 378 -2.06 4.68 -35.66
CA HIS A 378 -2.59 3.83 -36.71
C HIS A 378 -3.35 4.71 -37.70
N VAL A 379 -2.93 4.69 -38.96
CA VAL A 379 -3.55 5.43 -40.07
C VAL A 379 -3.93 4.46 -41.17
N ASP A 380 -5.08 4.68 -41.79
CA ASP A 380 -5.57 3.91 -42.93
C ASP A 380 -5.02 4.44 -44.28
N ILE A 381 -5.39 3.79 -45.37
CA ILE A 381 -4.94 4.17 -46.72
C ILE A 381 -5.46 5.55 -47.15
N ASP A 382 -6.56 6.00 -46.55
CA ASP A 382 -7.21 7.28 -46.85
C ASP A 382 -6.61 8.43 -46.00
N GLY A 383 -5.62 8.14 -45.15
CA GLY A 383 -4.91 9.13 -44.35
C GLY A 383 -5.60 9.50 -43.04
N ASN A 384 -6.66 8.79 -42.64
CA ASN A 384 -7.36 8.99 -41.37
C ASN A 384 -6.87 7.98 -40.33
N GLY A 385 -6.77 8.41 -39.07
CA GLY A 385 -6.21 7.55 -38.05
C GLY A 385 -6.53 7.91 -36.62
N ILE A 386 -5.95 7.10 -35.74
CA ILE A 386 -5.99 7.27 -34.29
C ILE A 386 -4.55 7.20 -33.78
N SER A 387 -4.15 8.17 -32.96
CA SER A 387 -2.87 8.17 -32.27
C SER A 387 -3.07 8.06 -30.76
N VAL A 388 -1.99 7.68 -30.07
CA VAL A 388 -1.89 7.88 -28.63
C VAL A 388 -1.95 9.38 -28.35
N ASP A 389 -2.77 9.77 -27.37
CA ASP A 389 -2.73 11.10 -26.78
C ASP A 389 -1.92 11.04 -25.48
N PHE A 390 -0.71 11.58 -25.53
CA PHE A 390 0.22 11.55 -24.41
C PHE A 390 -0.19 12.56 -23.32
N PRO A 391 0.04 12.25 -22.03
CA PRO A 391 0.89 11.17 -21.52
C PRO A 391 0.24 9.78 -21.48
N LEU A 392 1.04 8.74 -21.77
CA LEU A 392 0.67 7.34 -21.62
C LEU A 392 0.75 6.93 -20.15
N LYS A 393 -0.33 6.35 -19.61
CA LYS A 393 -0.35 5.87 -18.23
C LYS A 393 0.05 4.39 -18.16
N ALA A 394 1.05 4.05 -17.36
CA ALA A 394 1.53 2.68 -17.22
C ALA A 394 1.70 2.25 -15.75
N LYS A 395 1.53 0.97 -15.47
CA LYS A 395 1.77 0.34 -14.15
C LYS A 395 2.44 -1.03 -14.31
N PRO A 396 3.64 -1.24 -13.75
CA PRO A 396 4.22 -2.58 -13.66
C PRO A 396 3.39 -3.46 -12.72
N ILE A 397 3.17 -4.72 -13.11
CA ILE A 397 2.38 -5.69 -12.36
C ILE A 397 3.16 -7.00 -12.30
N LEU A 398 3.43 -7.43 -11.08
CA LEU A 398 3.84 -8.78 -10.77
C LEU A 398 2.59 -9.58 -10.36
N SER A 399 2.30 -10.65 -11.09
CA SER A 399 1.19 -11.55 -10.81
C SER A 399 1.67 -13.00 -10.75
N TRP A 400 0.81 -13.94 -10.38
CA TRP A 400 1.16 -15.35 -10.27
C TRP A 400 0.35 -16.19 -11.26
N SER A 401 0.94 -17.25 -11.80
CA SER A 401 0.24 -18.22 -12.65
C SER A 401 -1.01 -18.78 -11.96
N PRO A 402 -2.05 -19.20 -12.70
CA PRO A 402 -3.26 -19.77 -12.11
C PRO A 402 -2.97 -20.94 -11.18
N LYS A 403 -3.82 -21.13 -10.15
CA LYS A 403 -3.72 -22.31 -9.26
C LYS A 403 -4.09 -23.54 -10.07
N ASN A 404 -3.15 -24.48 -10.19
CA ASN A 404 -3.37 -25.77 -10.82
C ASN A 404 -3.12 -26.89 -9.80
N PHE A 405 -3.67 -28.07 -10.05
CA PHE A 405 -3.44 -29.28 -9.24
C PHE A 405 -2.79 -30.36 -10.11
N VAL A 406 -1.78 -31.03 -9.55
CA VAL A 406 -1.05 -32.12 -10.18
C VAL A 406 -1.46 -33.43 -9.53
N LYS A 407 -1.80 -34.42 -10.36
CA LYS A 407 -2.14 -35.76 -9.90
C LYS A 407 -0.86 -36.50 -9.52
N THR A 408 -0.78 -36.96 -8.28
CA THR A 408 0.28 -37.84 -7.78
C THR A 408 -0.33 -39.18 -7.37
N ASN A 409 0.52 -40.20 -7.16
CA ASN A 409 0.08 -41.56 -6.80
C ASN A 409 -0.74 -41.64 -5.50
N GLY A 410 -0.77 -40.56 -4.70
CA GLY A 410 -1.55 -40.45 -3.45
C GLY A 410 -2.67 -39.40 -3.46
N GLY A 411 -2.99 -38.76 -4.59
CA GLY A 411 -4.07 -37.77 -4.67
C GLY A 411 -3.79 -36.59 -5.59
N MET A 412 -4.49 -35.47 -5.39
CA MET A 412 -4.20 -34.20 -6.07
C MET A 412 -3.39 -33.30 -5.13
N VAL A 413 -2.25 -32.81 -5.62
CA VAL A 413 -1.39 -31.85 -4.89
C VAL A 413 -1.42 -30.52 -5.64
N ALA A 414 -1.38 -29.39 -4.93
CA ALA A 414 -1.27 -28.09 -5.57
C ALA A 414 0.03 -28.00 -6.38
N GLY A 415 -0.07 -27.64 -7.66
CA GLY A 415 1.08 -27.40 -8.53
C GLY A 415 1.83 -26.14 -8.13
N LYS A 416 3.13 -26.10 -8.43
CA LYS A 416 3.95 -24.91 -8.22
C LYS A 416 3.45 -23.76 -9.11
N ARG A 417 3.44 -22.56 -8.55
CA ARG A 417 3.11 -21.33 -9.27
C ARG A 417 4.39 -20.62 -9.65
N PHE A 418 4.35 -19.85 -10.72
CA PHE A 418 5.48 -19.01 -11.15
C PHE A 418 5.03 -17.56 -11.32
N PRO A 419 5.95 -16.60 -11.14
CA PRO A 419 5.66 -15.19 -11.36
C PRO A 419 5.41 -14.89 -12.84
N ILE A 420 4.49 -13.96 -13.09
CA ILE A 420 4.14 -13.42 -14.40
C ILE A 420 4.28 -11.91 -14.33
N GLU A 421 5.23 -11.40 -15.10
CA GLU A 421 5.59 -9.99 -15.22
C GLU A 421 4.89 -9.35 -16.42
N LYS A 422 4.26 -8.21 -16.19
CA LYS A 422 3.59 -7.45 -17.25
C LYS A 422 3.47 -5.98 -16.90
N VAL A 423 3.30 -5.16 -17.93
CA VAL A 423 3.03 -3.72 -17.80
C VAL A 423 1.60 -3.45 -18.25
N CYS A 424 0.78 -2.92 -17.36
CA CYS A 424 -0.57 -2.45 -17.67
C CYS A 424 -0.48 -1.04 -18.27
N LEU A 425 -1.01 -0.87 -19.49
CA LEU A 425 -0.98 0.37 -20.24
C LEU A 425 -2.41 0.88 -20.42
N THR A 426 -2.65 2.13 -20.03
CA THR A 426 -3.91 2.83 -20.25
C THR A 426 -3.66 3.92 -21.30
N VAL A 427 -4.23 3.72 -22.48
CA VAL A 427 -4.00 4.56 -23.66
C VAL A 427 -5.19 5.52 -23.82
N ILE A 428 -4.92 6.82 -23.79
CA ILE A 428 -5.86 7.84 -24.28
C ILE A 428 -5.63 7.98 -25.78
N ARG A 429 -6.72 8.15 -26.53
CA ARG A 429 -6.72 8.15 -27.99
C ARG A 429 -7.23 9.47 -28.51
N LYS A 430 -6.59 9.98 -29.54
CA LYS A 430 -7.08 11.13 -30.33
C LYS A 430 -7.13 10.78 -31.80
N SER A 431 -8.05 11.39 -32.51
CA SER A 431 -8.06 11.33 -33.97
C SER A 431 -6.84 12.08 -34.51
N CYS A 432 -6.24 11.55 -35.56
CA CYS A 432 -5.12 12.15 -36.26
C CYS A 432 -5.25 11.93 -37.77
N THR A 433 -4.61 12.78 -38.55
CA THR A 433 -4.40 12.56 -40.00
C THR A 433 -2.94 12.25 -40.30
N ALA A 434 -2.66 11.72 -41.49
CA ALA A 434 -1.30 11.45 -41.95
C ALA A 434 -0.37 12.67 -41.91
N GLU A 435 -0.93 13.89 -42.04
CA GLU A 435 -0.18 15.16 -41.99
C GLU A 435 0.20 15.60 -40.57
N GLN A 436 -0.49 15.07 -39.56
CA GLN A 436 -0.33 15.44 -38.15
C GLN A 436 0.64 14.52 -37.38
N ILE A 437 1.09 13.45 -38.02
CA ILE A 437 1.98 12.42 -37.46
C ILE A 437 3.41 12.71 -37.89
#